data_AF-R1I018-F1
#
_entry.id   AF-R1I018-F1
#
_cell.length_a   1.000
_cell.length_b   1.000
_cell.length_c   1.000
_cell.angle_alpha   90.00
_cell.angle_beta   90.00
_cell.angle_gamma   90.00
#
_symmetry.space_group_name_H-M   'P 1'
#
loop_
_entity.id
_entity.type
_entity.pdbx_description
1 polymer ?
#
loop_
_entity_poly.entity_id
_entity_poly.type
_entity_poly.pdbx_seq_one_letter_code
_entity_poly.pdbx_strand_id
1 'polypeptide(L)'
;MTTAVASRWLPFPATAGNVRLYCLPHAGGSASAFRAWIGRLPGVTVCPVQPPGRETRQRDAPHTSMSSYVADLADFVLSAEGPYAVYGHSLGALVGFELVREISRRGAELPVHLVVSGCPAPQWLTPDDPIVAGMGDAEIVSLLRTLGGTPEVFLNDPRVLRLILPPIRADLTVKNTYGYVAGPPLEVPVTALASTSDVRASVESVLAWREQTVRPFRGHVLEGGHFAVLEQEDVTLAHLATALRPWS
;
A
#
# COMPACT_ATOMS: atom_id res chain seq x y z
N MET A 1 -11.21 7.04 -26.20
CA MET A 1 -11.26 6.74 -24.76
C MET A 1 -11.25 5.23 -24.59
N THR A 2 -10.07 4.65 -24.47
CA THR A 2 -9.89 3.21 -24.24
C THR A 2 -10.09 2.97 -22.75
N THR A 3 -11.17 2.30 -22.39
CA THR A 3 -11.32 1.67 -21.06
C THR A 3 -10.10 0.78 -20.85
N ALA A 4 -9.35 1.00 -19.77
CA ALA A 4 -8.25 0.11 -19.40
C ALA A 4 -8.82 -1.31 -19.26
N VAL A 5 -8.31 -2.24 -20.06
CA VAL A 5 -8.70 -3.65 -20.01
C VAL A 5 -8.29 -4.19 -18.64
N ALA A 6 -9.20 -4.90 -17.97
CA ALA A 6 -8.89 -5.56 -16.71
C ALA A 6 -7.62 -6.39 -16.86
N SER A 7 -6.62 -6.10 -16.03
CA SER A 7 -5.37 -6.86 -15.99
C SER A 7 -5.39 -7.74 -14.74
N ARG A 8 -4.47 -8.71 -14.66
CA ARG A 8 -4.33 -9.51 -13.43
C ARG A 8 -4.13 -8.63 -12.19
N TRP A 9 -3.51 -7.45 -12.34
CA TRP A 9 -3.22 -6.51 -11.27
C TRP A 9 -4.35 -5.50 -11.03
N LEU A 10 -5.22 -5.25 -12.01
CA LEU A 10 -6.32 -4.27 -11.92
C LEU A 10 -7.66 -4.97 -12.21
N PRO A 11 -8.35 -5.49 -11.18
CA PRO A 11 -9.56 -6.28 -11.37
C PRO A 11 -10.83 -5.44 -11.60
N PHE A 12 -10.75 -4.12 -11.40
CA PHE A 12 -11.89 -3.21 -11.53
C PHE A 12 -11.78 -2.35 -12.80
N PRO A 13 -12.92 -2.00 -13.43
CA PRO A 13 -12.93 -1.04 -14.52
C PRO A 13 -12.49 0.34 -13.99
N ALA A 14 -11.62 1.00 -14.74
CA ALA A 14 -11.08 2.29 -14.36
C ALA A 14 -11.88 3.45 -14.98
N THR A 15 -12.04 4.55 -14.25
CA THR A 15 -12.57 5.82 -14.77
C THR A 15 -11.43 6.62 -15.40
N ALA A 16 -11.62 7.10 -16.63
CA ALA A 16 -10.58 7.84 -17.34
C ALA A 16 -10.18 9.13 -16.59
N GLY A 17 -8.88 9.36 -16.46
CA GLY A 17 -8.28 10.54 -15.86
C GLY A 17 -6.89 10.79 -16.47
N ASN A 18 -6.33 11.96 -16.17
CA ASN A 18 -5.05 12.44 -16.68
C ASN A 18 -3.85 11.74 -16.01
N VAL A 19 -4.02 11.26 -14.77
CA VAL A 19 -2.99 10.53 -13.99
C VAL A 19 -3.56 9.25 -13.41
N ARG A 20 -2.77 8.17 -13.36
CA ARG A 20 -3.16 6.93 -12.68
C ARG A 20 -2.68 6.93 -11.23
N LEU A 21 -3.54 6.55 -10.29
CA LEU A 21 -3.16 6.34 -8.89
C LEU A 21 -3.17 4.85 -8.57
N TYR A 22 -2.01 4.21 -8.50
CA TYR A 22 -1.89 2.81 -8.07
C TYR A 22 -2.04 2.73 -6.56
N CYS A 23 -3.11 2.08 -6.08
CA CYS A 23 -3.41 1.93 -4.66
C CYS A 23 -2.96 0.56 -4.15
N LEU A 24 -1.96 0.55 -3.28
CA LEU A 24 -1.32 -0.65 -2.73
C LEU A 24 -1.87 -0.95 -1.32
N PRO A 25 -2.47 -2.13 -1.10
CA PRO A 25 -3.13 -2.43 0.16
C PRO A 25 -2.13 -2.79 1.28
N HIS A 26 -2.64 -2.79 2.51
CA HIS A 26 -1.97 -3.35 3.68
C HIS A 26 -1.83 -4.88 3.59
N ALA A 27 -1.09 -5.48 4.53
CA ALA A 27 -0.94 -6.93 4.62
C ALA A 27 -2.30 -7.62 4.78
N GLY A 28 -2.59 -8.61 3.94
CA GLY A 28 -3.90 -9.27 3.87
C GLY A 28 -4.97 -8.52 3.09
N GLY A 29 -4.78 -7.21 2.87
CA GLY A 29 -5.70 -6.39 2.09
C GLY A 29 -5.59 -6.67 0.59
N SER A 30 -6.68 -6.42 -0.12
CA SER A 30 -6.86 -6.66 -1.56
C SER A 30 -7.24 -5.37 -2.30
N ALA A 31 -7.41 -5.45 -3.62
CA ALA A 31 -7.85 -4.32 -4.41
C ALA A 31 -9.21 -3.78 -3.94
N SER A 32 -10.07 -4.63 -3.38
CA SER A 32 -11.41 -4.24 -2.95
C SER A 32 -11.40 -3.16 -1.84
N ALA A 33 -10.31 -3.04 -1.07
CA ALA A 33 -10.11 -1.98 -0.07
C ALA A 33 -10.19 -0.56 -0.65
N PHE A 34 -9.93 -0.38 -1.95
CA PHE A 34 -9.98 0.92 -2.62
C PHE A 34 -11.07 1.01 -3.69
N ARG A 35 -11.96 0.01 -3.78
CA ARG A 35 -13.01 -0.03 -4.80
C ARG A 35 -13.93 1.20 -4.71
N ALA A 36 -14.26 1.63 -3.50
CA ALA A 36 -15.14 2.77 -3.26
C ALA A 36 -14.52 4.10 -3.74
N TRP A 37 -13.20 4.18 -3.93
CA TRP A 37 -12.51 5.39 -4.35
C TRP A 37 -12.62 5.66 -5.85
N ILE A 38 -12.98 4.65 -6.65
CA ILE A 38 -13.10 4.77 -8.11
C ILE A 38 -14.15 5.82 -8.46
N GLY A 39 -13.77 6.78 -9.33
CA GLY A 39 -14.63 7.88 -9.74
C GLY A 39 -14.80 9.01 -8.71
N ARG A 40 -14.17 8.92 -7.54
CA ARG A 40 -14.28 9.96 -6.48
C ARG A 40 -13.18 11.03 -6.53
N LEU A 41 -12.16 10.83 -7.37
CA LEU A 41 -11.07 11.80 -7.60
C LEU A 41 -11.14 12.32 -9.04
N PRO A 42 -11.67 13.54 -9.27
CA PRO A 42 -11.69 14.15 -10.60
C PRO A 42 -10.28 14.17 -11.22
N GLY A 43 -10.17 13.84 -12.51
CA GLY A 43 -8.90 13.85 -13.23
C GLY A 43 -7.94 12.70 -12.87
N VAL A 44 -8.28 11.84 -11.90
CA VAL A 44 -7.44 10.73 -11.46
C VAL A 44 -8.11 9.39 -11.80
N THR A 45 -7.37 8.54 -12.49
CA THR A 45 -7.72 7.13 -12.69
C THR A 45 -7.28 6.34 -11.46
N VAL A 46 -8.20 6.04 -10.55
CA VAL A 46 -7.90 5.20 -9.38
C VAL A 46 -7.73 3.75 -9.82
N CYS A 47 -6.57 3.17 -9.51
CA CYS A 47 -6.15 1.83 -9.90
C CYS A 47 -5.89 0.96 -8.66
N PRO A 48 -6.92 0.33 -8.07
CA PRO A 48 -6.73 -0.60 -6.96
C PRO A 48 -5.92 -1.82 -7.40
N VAL A 49 -4.75 -2.02 -6.78
CA VAL A 49 -3.83 -3.10 -7.16
C VAL A 49 -4.21 -4.38 -6.42
N GLN A 50 -4.31 -5.49 -7.16
CA GLN A 50 -4.60 -6.83 -6.64
C GLN A 50 -3.32 -7.65 -6.47
N PRO A 51 -2.84 -7.87 -5.23
CA PRO A 51 -1.69 -8.71 -5.01
C PRO A 51 -2.04 -10.20 -5.15
N PRO A 52 -1.06 -11.07 -5.43
CA PRO A 52 -1.29 -12.51 -5.59
C PRO A 52 -1.74 -13.20 -4.30
N GLY A 53 -2.39 -14.35 -4.46
CA GLY A 53 -2.85 -15.21 -3.37
C GLY A 53 -4.23 -14.86 -2.79
N ARG A 54 -4.90 -13.83 -3.31
CA ARG A 54 -6.22 -13.40 -2.82
C ARG A 54 -7.14 -12.86 -3.92
N GLU A 55 -8.44 -12.93 -3.65
CA GLU A 55 -9.54 -12.55 -4.56
C GLU A 55 -9.35 -13.05 -6.00
N THR A 56 -9.33 -12.17 -7.00
CA THR A 56 -9.21 -12.56 -8.42
C THR A 56 -7.88 -13.23 -8.75
N ARG A 57 -6.87 -13.12 -7.87
CA ARG A 57 -5.57 -13.79 -7.97
C ARG A 57 -5.38 -14.87 -6.90
N GLN A 58 -6.45 -15.46 -6.36
CA GLN A 58 -6.39 -16.45 -5.28
C GLN A 58 -5.49 -17.66 -5.61
N ARG A 59 -5.39 -18.05 -6.88
CA ARG A 59 -4.58 -19.20 -7.32
C ARG A 59 -3.11 -18.88 -7.53
N ASP A 60 -2.74 -17.60 -7.54
CA ASP A 60 -1.36 -17.17 -7.75
C ASP A 60 -0.59 -17.31 -6.44
N ALA A 61 0.68 -17.76 -6.52
CA ALA A 61 1.53 -17.82 -5.35
C ALA A 61 1.81 -16.41 -4.80
N PRO A 62 1.57 -16.14 -3.50
CA PRO A 62 1.87 -14.85 -2.91
C PRO A 62 3.39 -14.63 -2.83
N HIS A 63 3.82 -13.37 -2.91
CA HIS A 63 5.23 -13.01 -2.72
C HIS A 63 5.62 -13.14 -1.24
N THR A 64 6.83 -13.65 -0.98
CA THR A 64 7.37 -13.81 0.39
C THR A 64 8.62 -12.97 0.63
N SER A 65 9.05 -12.16 -0.34
CA SER A 65 10.11 -11.16 -0.18
C SER A 65 9.73 -9.84 -0.84
N MET A 66 10.25 -8.74 -0.29
CA MET A 66 10.00 -7.39 -0.84
C MET A 66 10.54 -7.27 -2.27
N SER A 67 11.72 -7.84 -2.54
CA SER A 67 12.36 -7.76 -3.85
C SER A 67 11.56 -8.46 -4.96
N SER A 68 11.01 -9.66 -4.70
CA SER A 68 10.20 -10.37 -5.71
C SER A 68 8.89 -9.63 -5.98
N TYR A 69 8.27 -9.09 -4.93
CA TYR A 69 7.03 -8.33 -5.05
C TYR A 69 7.25 -7.06 -5.87
N VAL A 70 8.24 -6.26 -5.50
CA VAL A 70 8.54 -4.99 -6.15
C VAL A 70 8.97 -5.19 -7.61
N ALA A 71 9.77 -6.20 -7.92
CA ALA A 71 10.20 -6.46 -9.29
C ALA A 71 9.01 -6.79 -10.22
N ASP A 72 8.11 -7.67 -9.78
CA ASP A 72 6.90 -8.08 -10.51
C ASP A 72 5.88 -6.93 -10.64
N LEU A 73 5.77 -6.10 -9.59
CA LEU A 73 4.91 -4.92 -9.61
C LEU A 73 5.46 -3.82 -10.54
N ALA A 74 6.78 -3.62 -10.57
CA ALA A 74 7.44 -2.66 -11.45
C ALA A 74 7.25 -3.02 -12.92
N ASP A 75 7.36 -4.31 -13.29
CA ASP A 75 7.08 -4.79 -14.66
C ASP A 75 5.65 -4.42 -15.09
N PHE A 76 4.68 -4.56 -14.18
CA PHE A 76 3.31 -4.18 -14.45
C PHE A 76 3.13 -2.67 -14.56
N VAL A 77 3.62 -1.89 -13.60
CA VAL A 77 3.45 -0.42 -13.58
C VAL A 77 4.06 0.23 -14.80
N LEU A 78 5.24 -0.24 -15.23
CA LEU A 78 5.96 0.27 -16.39
C LEU A 78 5.39 -0.20 -17.74
N SER A 79 4.45 -1.16 -17.75
CA SER A 79 3.77 -1.59 -18.98
C SER A 79 2.76 -0.55 -19.52
N ALA A 80 2.46 0.48 -18.74
CA ALA A 80 1.50 1.52 -19.10
C ALA A 80 2.18 2.89 -19.24
N GLU A 81 1.95 3.58 -20.36
CA GLU A 81 2.53 4.90 -20.65
C GLU A 81 1.75 6.04 -19.99
N GLY A 82 2.44 7.12 -19.60
CA GLY A 82 1.84 8.34 -19.04
C GLY A 82 1.99 8.47 -17.52
N PRO A 83 1.63 9.64 -16.96
CA PRO A 83 1.91 9.97 -15.58
C PRO A 83 1.13 9.07 -14.61
N TYR A 84 1.79 8.71 -13.52
CA TYR A 84 1.21 7.91 -12.46
C TYR A 84 1.71 8.34 -11.10
N ALA A 85 0.91 8.08 -10.08
CA ALA A 85 1.22 8.25 -8.67
C ALA A 85 0.98 6.91 -7.94
N VAL A 86 1.57 6.79 -6.76
CA VAL A 86 1.45 5.60 -5.92
C VAL A 86 0.86 6.00 -4.57
N TYR A 87 -0.19 5.31 -4.13
CA TYR A 87 -0.69 5.34 -2.78
C TYR A 87 -0.42 3.99 -2.12
N GLY A 88 0.06 3.99 -0.88
CA GLY A 88 0.26 2.75 -0.12
C GLY A 88 -0.12 2.91 1.35
N HIS A 89 -0.80 1.91 1.89
CA HIS A 89 -1.15 1.85 3.31
C HIS A 89 -0.44 0.68 4.01
N SER A 90 0.16 0.94 5.18
CA SER A 90 0.90 -0.05 5.99
C SER A 90 1.96 -0.76 5.14
N LEU A 91 1.90 -2.09 4.94
CA LEU A 91 2.80 -2.80 4.02
C LEU A 91 2.83 -2.16 2.61
N GLY A 92 1.67 -1.72 2.09
CA GLY A 92 1.59 -1.07 0.80
C GLY A 92 2.42 0.21 0.70
N ALA A 93 2.65 0.92 1.82
CA ALA A 93 3.51 2.10 1.84
C ALA A 93 4.99 1.73 1.60
N LEU A 94 5.46 0.66 2.25
CA LEU A 94 6.83 0.13 2.04
C LEU A 94 6.99 -0.42 0.62
N VAL A 95 6.01 -1.18 0.13
CA VAL A 95 6.02 -1.67 -1.26
C VAL A 95 6.03 -0.51 -2.24
N GLY A 96 5.25 0.54 -1.99
CA GLY A 96 5.23 1.74 -2.83
C GLY A 96 6.57 2.48 -2.85
N PHE A 97 7.21 2.62 -1.70
CA PHE A 97 8.54 3.22 -1.60
C PHE A 97 9.61 2.43 -2.34
N GLU A 98 9.67 1.12 -2.11
CA GLU A 98 10.64 0.25 -2.79
C GLU A 98 10.34 0.13 -4.29
N LEU A 99 9.07 0.21 -4.70
CA LEU A 99 8.68 0.34 -6.10
C LEU A 99 9.29 1.59 -6.75
N VAL A 100 9.22 2.76 -6.10
CA VAL A 100 9.85 3.98 -6.63
C VAL A 100 11.37 3.81 -6.74
N ARG A 101 12.01 3.21 -5.73
CA ARG A 101 13.47 2.93 -5.77
C ARG A 101 13.83 1.99 -6.92
N GLU A 102 13.05 0.94 -7.13
CA GLU A 102 13.27 -0.02 -8.20
C GLU A 102 13.11 0.61 -9.58
N ILE A 103 12.06 1.42 -9.77
CA ILE A 103 11.83 2.16 -11.02
C ILE A 103 13.00 3.12 -11.30
N SER A 104 13.49 3.81 -10.26
CA SER A 104 14.68 4.66 -10.36
C SER A 104 15.92 3.87 -10.79
N ARG A 105 16.19 2.71 -10.19
CA ARG A 105 17.32 1.84 -10.60
C ARG A 105 17.22 1.36 -12.04
N ARG A 106 15.99 1.17 -12.55
CA ARG A 106 15.74 0.78 -13.94
C ARG A 106 15.90 1.94 -14.93
N GLY A 107 16.13 3.17 -14.46
CA GLY A 107 16.24 4.36 -15.30
C GLY A 107 14.92 4.73 -15.98
N ALA A 108 13.80 4.30 -15.42
CA ALA A 108 12.47 4.56 -15.97
C ALA A 108 11.84 5.82 -15.37
N GLU A 109 10.76 6.29 -15.99
CA GLU A 109 10.04 7.49 -15.54
C GLU A 109 9.45 7.27 -14.13
N LEU A 110 9.80 8.17 -13.21
CA LEU A 110 9.37 8.12 -11.81
C LEU A 110 7.89 8.51 -11.66
N PRO A 111 7.19 8.05 -10.60
CA PRO A 111 5.86 8.54 -10.30
C PRO A 111 5.90 10.05 -10.00
N VAL A 112 4.81 10.72 -10.35
CA VAL A 112 4.65 12.16 -10.10
C VAL A 112 4.46 12.48 -8.62
N HIS A 113 4.03 11.49 -7.83
CA HIS A 113 3.80 11.62 -6.40
C HIS A 113 3.78 10.25 -5.70
N LEU A 114 4.29 10.19 -4.46
CA LEU A 114 4.15 9.05 -3.56
C LEU A 114 3.34 9.47 -2.33
N VAL A 115 2.27 8.72 -2.02
CA VAL A 115 1.46 8.90 -0.82
C VAL A 115 1.58 7.68 0.06
N VAL A 116 2.05 7.87 1.29
CA VAL A 116 2.27 6.82 2.28
C VAL A 116 1.34 7.01 3.47
N SER A 117 0.87 5.91 4.05
CA SER A 117 -0.07 5.98 5.16
C SER A 117 0.13 4.84 6.15
N GLY A 118 -0.06 5.12 7.44
CA GLY A 118 -0.11 4.09 8.50
C GLY A 118 1.15 3.23 8.55
N CYS A 119 2.31 3.81 8.24
CA CYS A 119 3.58 3.10 8.24
C CYS A 119 4.69 4.04 8.70
N PRO A 120 5.53 3.64 9.68
CA PRO A 120 6.77 4.35 9.98
C PRO A 120 7.60 4.54 8.71
N ALA A 121 8.37 5.63 8.67
CA ALA A 121 9.41 5.78 7.66
C ALA A 121 10.37 4.59 7.73
N PRO A 122 10.92 4.12 6.60
CA PRO A 122 11.68 2.87 6.56
C PRO A 122 12.91 2.87 7.47
N GLN A 123 13.52 4.04 7.73
CA GLN A 123 14.63 4.21 8.68
C GLN A 123 14.20 4.25 10.16
N TRP A 124 12.90 4.29 10.43
CA TRP A 124 12.28 4.25 11.77
C TRP A 124 11.63 2.91 12.09
N LEU A 125 11.72 1.92 11.19
CA LEU A 125 11.20 0.59 11.46
C LEU A 125 12.01 -0.05 12.60
N THR A 126 11.31 -0.48 13.64
CA THR A 126 11.93 -1.22 14.75
C THR A 126 11.85 -2.73 14.49
N PRO A 127 12.81 -3.51 14.98
CA PRO A 127 12.76 -4.97 14.90
C PRO A 127 11.68 -5.64 15.75
N ASP A 128 10.86 -4.87 16.49
CA ASP A 128 9.95 -5.39 17.52
C ASP A 128 8.64 -5.96 16.94
N ASP A 129 8.45 -5.93 15.62
CA ASP A 129 7.32 -6.59 14.98
C ASP A 129 7.36 -8.11 15.30
N PRO A 130 6.22 -8.72 15.68
CA PRO A 130 6.17 -10.15 15.97
C PRO A 130 6.70 -10.98 14.80
N ILE A 131 7.62 -11.90 15.08
CA ILE A 131 8.18 -12.80 14.07
C ILE A 131 7.09 -13.81 13.71
N VAL A 132 6.53 -13.66 12.51
CA VAL A 132 5.45 -14.53 12.01
C VAL A 132 5.97 -15.91 11.59
N ALA A 133 7.28 -16.03 11.34
CA ALA A 133 7.91 -17.31 11.08
C ALA A 133 7.73 -18.25 12.28
N GLY A 134 7.06 -19.38 12.06
CA GLY A 134 6.82 -20.41 13.09
C GLY A 134 5.49 -20.27 13.85
N MET A 135 4.74 -19.18 13.69
CA MET A 135 3.42 -19.04 14.31
C MET A 135 2.40 -20.03 13.74
N GLY A 136 1.64 -20.70 14.60
CA GLY A 136 0.44 -21.46 14.25
C GLY A 136 -0.72 -20.56 13.84
N ASP A 137 -1.79 -21.14 13.29
CA ASP A 137 -2.94 -20.37 12.79
C ASP A 137 -3.64 -19.57 13.90
N ALA A 138 -3.75 -20.13 15.10
CA ALA A 138 -4.36 -19.44 16.24
C ALA A 138 -3.58 -18.19 16.66
N GLU A 139 -2.25 -18.24 16.60
CA GLU A 139 -1.37 -17.10 16.92
C GLU A 139 -1.51 -16.00 15.86
N ILE A 140 -1.58 -16.36 14.58
CA ILE A 140 -1.84 -15.40 13.51
C ILE A 140 -3.23 -14.78 13.64
N VAL A 141 -4.26 -15.57 13.96
CA VAL A 141 -5.60 -15.02 14.21
C VAL A 141 -5.59 -14.04 15.38
N SER A 142 -4.89 -14.37 16.48
CA SER A 142 -4.72 -13.45 17.61
C SER A 142 -4.00 -12.17 17.20
N LEU A 143 -2.94 -12.29 16.39
CA LEU A 143 -2.23 -11.14 15.84
C LEU A 143 -3.16 -10.28 14.98
N LEU A 144 -3.94 -10.87 14.08
CA LEU A 144 -4.89 -10.16 13.22
C LEU A 144 -5.97 -9.42 14.02
N ARG A 145 -6.45 -9.98 15.14
CA ARG A 145 -7.37 -9.26 16.04
C ARG A 145 -6.73 -8.01 16.62
N THR A 146 -5.47 -8.09 17.03
CA THR A 146 -4.71 -6.94 17.55
C THR A 146 -4.41 -5.92 16.46
N LEU A 147 -4.09 -6.38 15.25
CA LEU A 147 -3.80 -5.50 14.12
C LEU A 147 -5.04 -4.76 13.62
N GLY A 148 -6.21 -5.40 13.70
CA GLY A 148 -7.46 -4.91 13.10
C GLY A 148 -7.52 -5.14 11.58
N GLY A 149 -8.57 -4.64 10.94
CA GLY A 149 -8.73 -4.69 9.47
C GLY A 149 -9.27 -6.00 8.91
N THR A 150 -9.29 -7.08 9.70
CA THR A 150 -9.99 -8.32 9.33
C THR A 150 -11.29 -8.43 10.13
N PRO A 151 -12.47 -8.54 9.48
CA PRO A 151 -13.74 -8.71 10.17
C PRO A 151 -13.77 -9.93 11.10
N GLU A 152 -14.31 -9.77 12.31
CA GLU A 152 -14.37 -10.85 13.31
C GLU A 152 -15.17 -12.08 12.82
N VAL A 153 -16.14 -11.87 11.93
CA VAL A 153 -16.87 -12.95 11.26
C VAL A 153 -15.97 -13.84 10.40
N PHE A 154 -14.91 -13.28 9.80
CA PHE A 154 -13.92 -14.05 9.03
C PHE A 154 -12.93 -14.75 9.94
N LEU A 155 -12.53 -14.11 11.04
CA LEU A 155 -11.63 -14.68 12.03
C LEU A 155 -12.24 -15.88 12.79
N ASN A 156 -13.57 -16.00 12.78
CA ASN A 156 -14.30 -17.10 13.41
C ASN A 156 -14.79 -18.20 12.43
N ASP A 157 -14.55 -18.08 11.12
CA ASP A 157 -14.90 -19.13 10.14
C ASP A 157 -13.64 -19.88 9.67
N PRO A 158 -13.44 -21.15 10.08
CA PRO A 158 -12.29 -21.95 9.67
C PRO A 158 -12.16 -22.13 8.16
N ARG A 159 -13.27 -22.07 7.41
CA ARG A 159 -13.25 -22.17 5.94
C ARG A 159 -12.67 -20.90 5.33
N VAL A 160 -13.02 -19.75 5.88
CA VAL A 160 -12.47 -18.45 5.44
C VAL A 160 -10.99 -18.35 5.82
N LEU A 161 -10.64 -18.74 7.05
CA LEU A 161 -9.25 -18.74 7.52
C LEU A 161 -8.32 -19.55 6.59
N ARG A 162 -8.75 -20.73 6.12
CA ARG A 162 -7.99 -21.53 5.14
C ARG A 162 -7.67 -20.78 3.84
N LEU A 163 -8.47 -19.79 3.47
CA LEU A 163 -8.29 -19.00 2.26
C LEU A 163 -7.44 -17.75 2.51
N ILE A 164 -7.62 -17.09 3.65
CA ILE A 164 -6.99 -15.78 3.91
C ILE A 164 -5.66 -15.88 4.64
N LEU A 165 -5.44 -16.91 5.48
CA LEU A 165 -4.21 -17.03 6.25
C LEU A 165 -2.95 -17.21 5.38
N PRO A 166 -2.95 -18.03 4.31
CA PRO A 166 -1.76 -18.19 3.48
C PRO A 166 -1.21 -16.88 2.87
N PRO A 167 -2.00 -16.04 2.17
CA PRO A 167 -1.49 -14.77 1.65
C PRO A 167 -1.16 -13.76 2.77
N ILE A 168 -1.90 -13.76 3.89
CA ILE A 168 -1.58 -12.91 5.05
C ILE A 168 -0.19 -13.27 5.61
N ARG A 169 0.10 -14.56 5.79
CA ARG A 169 1.40 -15.03 6.28
C ARG A 169 2.52 -14.60 5.33
N ALA A 170 2.28 -14.67 4.03
CA ALA A 170 3.25 -14.24 3.02
C ALA A 170 3.51 -12.73 3.11
N ASP A 171 2.47 -11.91 3.15
CA ASP A 171 2.59 -10.45 3.31
C ASP A 171 3.29 -10.06 4.62
N LEU A 172 2.97 -10.73 5.72
CA LEU A 172 3.65 -10.53 7.01
C LEU A 172 5.11 -10.96 6.95
N THR A 173 5.42 -12.04 6.23
CA THR A 173 6.81 -12.48 5.99
C THR A 173 7.58 -11.42 5.19
N VAL A 174 6.99 -10.84 4.14
CA VAL A 174 7.58 -9.72 3.39
C VAL A 174 7.93 -8.58 4.34
N LYS A 175 7.02 -8.23 5.25
CA LYS A 175 7.23 -7.16 6.23
C LYS A 175 8.30 -7.50 7.27
N ASN A 176 8.23 -8.67 7.91
CA ASN A 176 9.18 -9.07 8.95
C ASN A 176 10.62 -9.24 8.44
N THR A 177 10.77 -9.63 7.17
CA THR A 177 12.09 -9.83 6.54
C THR A 177 12.60 -8.60 5.80
N TYR A 178 11.81 -7.50 5.78
CA TYR A 178 12.23 -6.25 5.17
C TYR A 178 13.33 -5.59 6.01
N GLY A 179 14.56 -5.69 5.53
CA GLY A 179 15.68 -4.92 6.04
C GLY A 179 15.85 -3.63 5.25
N TYR A 180 15.52 -2.49 5.85
CA TYR A 180 15.78 -1.21 5.21
C TYR A 180 17.28 -1.03 4.94
N VAL A 181 17.61 -0.83 3.66
CA VAL A 181 18.96 -0.46 3.24
C VAL A 181 18.95 1.00 2.86
N ALA A 182 19.71 1.80 3.60
CA ALA A 182 19.86 3.23 3.36
C ALA A 182 20.35 3.49 1.92
N GLY A 183 19.79 4.52 1.30
CA GLY A 183 20.15 4.98 -0.04
C GLY A 183 19.79 6.45 -0.22
N PRO A 184 20.01 7.02 -1.41
CA PRO A 184 19.61 8.38 -1.70
C PRO A 184 18.09 8.56 -1.50
N PRO A 185 17.63 9.70 -0.94
CA PRO A 185 16.20 10.00 -0.87
C PRO A 185 15.58 10.11 -2.27
N LEU A 186 14.25 9.95 -2.35
CA LEU A 186 13.53 9.96 -3.62
C LEU A 186 13.51 11.35 -4.26
N GLU A 187 13.61 11.38 -5.59
CA GLU A 187 13.35 12.56 -6.44
C GLU A 187 11.83 12.74 -6.72
N VAL A 188 10.97 12.26 -5.81
CA VAL A 188 9.49 12.27 -5.94
C VAL A 188 8.86 12.99 -4.75
N PRO A 189 7.89 13.90 -4.94
CA PRO A 189 7.14 14.50 -3.83
C PRO A 189 6.44 13.43 -2.97
N VAL A 190 6.46 13.62 -1.64
CA VAL A 190 5.87 12.67 -0.69
C VAL A 190 4.77 13.31 0.13
N THR A 191 3.64 12.63 0.26
CA THR A 191 2.61 12.96 1.25
C THR A 191 2.44 11.82 2.23
N ALA A 192 2.57 12.10 3.53
CA ALA A 192 2.42 11.12 4.59
C ALA A 192 1.12 11.36 5.38
N LEU A 193 0.33 10.31 5.54
CA LEU A 193 -0.93 10.31 6.31
C LEU A 193 -0.77 9.46 7.57
N ALA A 194 -0.68 10.12 8.72
CA ALA A 194 -0.59 9.50 10.03
C ALA A 194 -1.96 9.46 10.73
N SER A 195 -2.09 8.64 11.77
CA SER A 195 -3.28 8.57 12.60
C SER A 195 -2.93 8.68 14.10
N THR A 196 -3.73 9.41 14.87
CA THR A 196 -3.40 9.80 16.25
C THR A 196 -3.28 8.63 17.22
N SER A 197 -4.02 7.55 17.00
CA SER A 197 -4.07 6.36 17.85
C SER A 197 -3.54 5.10 17.16
N ASP A 198 -2.72 5.27 16.11
CA ASP A 198 -2.03 4.15 15.47
C ASP A 198 -0.86 3.67 16.33
N VAL A 199 -1.07 2.57 17.04
CA VAL A 199 -0.07 1.93 17.90
C VAL A 199 1.10 1.34 17.12
N ARG A 200 0.99 1.20 15.79
CA ARG A 200 2.02 0.63 14.93
C ARG A 200 2.85 1.66 14.19
N ALA A 201 2.33 2.88 14.08
CA ALA A 201 2.97 3.96 13.36
C ALA A 201 2.67 5.27 14.08
N SER A 202 3.51 5.61 15.05
CA SER A 202 3.38 6.90 15.75
C SER A 202 3.42 8.05 14.74
N VAL A 203 2.72 9.14 15.04
CA VAL A 203 2.69 10.33 14.17
C VAL A 203 4.11 10.77 13.80
N GLU A 204 5.03 10.78 14.76
CA GLU A 204 6.43 11.14 14.55
C GLU A 204 7.13 10.22 13.55
N SER A 205 6.97 8.89 13.70
CA SER A 205 7.57 7.91 12.81
C SER A 205 7.04 8.01 11.38
N VAL A 206 5.76 8.37 11.21
CA VAL A 206 5.16 8.61 9.88
C VAL A 206 5.62 9.95 9.31
N LEU A 207 5.76 10.99 10.13
CA LEU A 207 6.25 12.29 9.65
C LEU A 207 7.76 12.28 9.31
N ALA A 208 8.50 11.26 9.74
CA ALA A 208 9.89 11.03 9.36
C ALA A 208 10.08 10.61 7.90
N TRP A 209 9.01 10.30 7.16
CA TRP A 209 9.06 10.09 5.71
C TRP A 209 9.59 11.33 4.95
N ARG A 210 9.63 12.51 5.60
CA ARG A 210 10.29 13.72 5.08
C ARG A 210 11.76 13.50 4.72
N GLU A 211 12.45 12.57 5.37
CA GLU A 211 13.86 12.27 5.11
C GLU A 211 14.04 11.38 3.87
N GLN A 212 12.96 10.77 3.38
CA GLN A 212 12.97 9.86 2.23
C GLN A 212 12.68 10.56 0.90
N THR A 213 12.66 11.90 0.87
CA THR A 213 12.53 12.68 -0.35
C THR A 213 13.35 13.96 -0.31
N VAL A 214 13.90 14.37 -1.46
CA VAL A 214 14.47 15.72 -1.67
C VAL A 214 13.47 16.69 -2.30
N ARG A 215 12.26 16.23 -2.61
CA ARG A 215 11.16 17.01 -3.20
C ARG A 215 10.19 17.45 -2.10
N PRO A 216 9.16 18.26 -2.41
CA PRO A 216 8.21 18.72 -1.40
C PRO A 216 7.59 17.57 -0.60
N PHE A 217 7.63 17.71 0.72
CA PHE A 217 7.00 16.81 1.67
C PHE A 217 5.76 17.49 2.30
N ARG A 218 4.69 16.72 2.49
CA ARG A 218 3.52 17.15 3.28
C ARG A 218 3.11 16.04 4.25
N GLY A 219 2.89 16.41 5.50
CA GLY A 219 2.37 15.51 6.54
C GLY A 219 0.97 15.90 6.95
N HIS A 220 0.08 14.92 7.08
CA HIS A 220 -1.27 15.10 7.61
C HIS A 220 -1.53 14.07 8.71
N VAL A 221 -2.34 14.46 9.69
CA VAL A 221 -2.69 13.61 10.83
C VAL A 221 -4.22 13.52 10.90
N LEU A 222 -4.75 12.30 10.89
CA LEU A 222 -6.16 12.00 11.04
C LEU A 222 -6.44 11.47 12.45
N GLU A 223 -7.64 11.71 12.97
CA GLU A 223 -8.06 11.12 14.24
C GLU A 223 -8.38 9.63 14.05
N GLY A 224 -7.94 8.77 14.96
CA GLY A 224 -8.30 7.35 14.97
C GLY A 224 -7.11 6.39 14.93
N GLY A 225 -7.40 5.09 14.76
CA GLY A 225 -6.41 4.01 14.79
C GLY A 225 -5.72 3.75 13.45
N HIS A 226 -5.07 2.59 13.33
CA HIS A 226 -4.30 2.18 12.13
C HIS A 226 -5.08 2.32 10.82
N PHE A 227 -6.37 1.95 10.82
CA PHE A 227 -7.22 1.96 9.62
C PHE A 227 -8.04 3.25 9.45
N ALA A 228 -7.83 4.28 10.27
CA ALA A 228 -8.60 5.53 10.21
C ALA A 228 -8.56 6.19 8.82
N VAL A 229 -7.44 6.08 8.12
CA VAL A 229 -7.29 6.59 6.74
C VAL A 229 -8.18 5.88 5.72
N LEU A 230 -8.55 4.62 5.95
CA LEU A 230 -9.47 3.88 5.09
C LEU A 230 -10.91 4.05 5.57
N GLU A 231 -11.13 4.14 6.88
CA GLU A 231 -12.46 4.38 7.47
C GLU A 231 -12.99 5.80 7.18
N GLN A 232 -12.08 6.78 7.09
CA GLN A 232 -12.38 8.17 6.75
C GLN A 232 -11.97 8.46 5.30
N GLU A 233 -12.54 7.70 4.35
CA GLU A 233 -12.22 7.82 2.93
C GLU A 233 -12.30 9.26 2.42
N ASP A 234 -13.32 10.02 2.83
CA ASP A 234 -13.55 11.40 2.36
C ASP A 234 -12.38 12.33 2.71
N VAL A 235 -11.84 12.19 3.93
CA VAL A 235 -10.70 12.98 4.41
C VAL A 235 -9.44 12.57 3.65
N THR A 236 -9.21 11.27 3.49
CA THR A 236 -8.08 10.74 2.72
C THR A 236 -8.13 11.19 1.27
N LEU A 237 -9.29 11.09 0.61
CA LEU A 237 -9.48 11.50 -0.77
C LEU A 237 -9.29 13.01 -0.96
N ALA A 238 -9.68 13.85 0.01
CA ALA A 238 -9.40 15.29 -0.04
C ALA A 238 -7.90 15.60 -0.01
N HIS A 239 -7.12 14.86 0.78
CA HIS A 239 -5.66 14.97 0.77
C HIS A 239 -5.05 14.46 -0.54
N LEU A 240 -5.54 13.35 -1.08
CA LEU A 240 -5.11 12.82 -2.38
C LEU A 240 -5.40 13.81 -3.53
N ALA A 241 -6.60 14.39 -3.57
CA ALA A 241 -6.97 15.41 -4.55
C ALA A 241 -6.07 16.65 -4.46
N THR A 242 -5.66 17.04 -3.25
CA THR A 242 -4.74 18.16 -3.06
C THR A 242 -3.33 17.83 -3.53
N ALA A 243 -2.83 16.62 -3.23
CA ALA A 243 -1.51 16.15 -3.65
C ALA A 243 -1.41 16.03 -5.18
N LEU A 244 -2.47 15.56 -5.83
CA LEU A 244 -2.51 15.29 -7.27
C LEU A 244 -3.08 16.43 -8.10
N ARG A 245 -3.44 17.56 -7.49
CA ARG A 245 -4.04 18.73 -8.17
C ARG A 245 -3.30 19.19 -9.44
N PRO A 246 -1.95 19.17 -9.53
CA PRO A 246 -1.25 19.56 -10.76
C PRO A 246 -1.54 18.65 -11.96
N TRP A 247 -2.12 17.48 -11.71
CA TRP A 247 -2.35 16.40 -12.67
C TRP A 247 -3.83 16.04 -12.83
N SER A 248 -4.72 16.67 -12.07
CA SER A 248 -6.18 16.43 -12.10
C SER A 248 -6.88 17.37 -13.08
#